data_AF-A0A2A4NVF0-F1
#
_entry.id   AF-A0A2A4NVF0-F1
#
_cell.length_a   1.000
_cell.length_b   1.000
_cell.length_c   1.000
_cell.angle_alpha   90.00
_cell.angle_beta   90.00
_cell.angle_gamma   90.00
#
_symmetry.space_group_name_H-M   'P 1'
#
loop_
_entity.id
_entity.type
_entity.pdbx_description
1 polymer ?
#
loop_
_entity_poly.entity_id
_entity_poly.type
_entity_poly.pdbx_seq_one_letter_code
_entity_poly.pdbx_strand_id
1 'polypeptide(L)'
;NGTSWNGSPEHESWWTDRLLEGKFTWPFSGSDTHDSAVDFGVCHVWLDGPITDAALTAAMRGGKHYLSNGPFLVVNLFDANGHRIDVGGVAIVKKARVPNNYPLTVELPYNFGADVGDLEVFRGTVGDSAETLIHSAIGTSGAGTLQVPTTLPNRAHSWFRAEFTSSSGKKKAYTSLIIIALI
;
A
#
# COMPACT_ATOMS: atom_id res chain seq x y z
N ASN A 1 10.88 11.30 22.74
CA ASN A 1 10.41 11.17 21.35
C ASN A 1 9.33 10.10 21.28
N GLY A 2 8.20 10.33 20.57
CA GLY A 2 7.25 9.26 20.23
C GLY A 2 5.86 9.24 20.89
N THR A 3 5.37 10.30 21.54
CA THR A 3 4.00 10.29 22.12
C THR A 3 2.90 10.79 21.18
N SER A 4 3.28 11.45 20.08
CA SER A 4 2.39 11.93 19.03
C SER A 4 3.03 11.63 17.68
N TRP A 5 2.51 10.63 16.99
CA TRP A 5 2.83 10.38 15.60
C TRP A 5 1.67 10.96 14.78
N ASN A 6 1.96 11.99 13.99
CA ASN A 6 1.12 12.38 12.88
C ASN A 6 1.99 12.10 11.65
N GLY A 7 1.59 11.14 10.81
CA GLY A 7 2.21 11.00 9.49
C GLY A 7 2.22 12.36 8.82
N SER A 8 3.36 12.81 8.30
CA SER A 8 3.49 14.11 7.66
C SER A 8 2.62 14.11 6.40
N PRO A 9 1.51 14.87 6.37
CA PRO A 9 0.67 14.95 5.19
C PRO A 9 1.44 15.52 3.99
N GLU A 10 2.47 16.34 4.25
CA GLU A 10 3.34 16.91 3.23
C GLU A 10 4.18 15.85 2.52
N HIS A 11 4.72 14.87 3.25
CA HIS A 11 5.48 13.77 2.66
C HIS A 11 4.60 12.80 1.89
N GLU A 12 3.39 12.52 2.41
CA GLU A 12 2.41 11.71 1.70
C GLU A 12 1.97 12.39 0.40
N SER A 13 1.62 13.68 0.45
CA SER A 13 1.27 14.48 -0.73
C SER A 13 2.41 14.55 -1.73
N TRP A 14 3.65 14.76 -1.27
CA TRP A 14 4.80 14.80 -2.17
C TRP A 14 4.97 13.46 -2.90
N TRP A 15 4.80 12.34 -2.20
CA TRP A 15 4.93 11.01 -2.79
C TRP A 15 3.81 10.74 -3.79
N THR A 16 2.55 11.00 -3.42
CA THR A 16 1.39 10.78 -4.30
C THR A 16 1.46 11.66 -5.55
N ASP A 17 1.93 12.90 -5.46
CA ASP A 17 2.19 13.78 -6.61
C ASP A 17 3.19 13.15 -7.60
N ARG A 18 4.28 12.55 -7.10
CA ARG A 18 5.25 11.85 -7.97
C ARG A 18 4.61 10.64 -8.65
N LEU A 19 3.75 9.90 -7.96
CA LEU A 19 3.01 8.79 -8.57
C LEU A 19 2.07 9.28 -9.67
N LEU A 20 1.36 10.39 -9.46
CA LEU A 20 0.48 11.03 -10.45
C LEU A 20 1.27 11.54 -11.68
N GLU A 21 2.54 11.91 -11.51
CA GLU A 21 3.47 12.20 -12.60
C GLU A 21 4.03 10.96 -13.31
N GLY A 22 3.73 9.74 -12.84
CA GLY A 22 4.26 8.48 -13.38
C GLY A 22 5.63 8.08 -12.83
N LYS A 23 6.11 8.72 -11.75
CA LYS A 23 7.37 8.40 -11.08
C LYS A 23 7.11 7.42 -9.94
N PHE A 24 7.03 6.14 -10.28
CA PHE A 24 6.81 5.07 -9.31
C PHE A 24 8.03 4.88 -8.41
N THR A 25 7.82 5.04 -7.10
CA THR A 25 8.81 4.82 -6.05
C THR A 25 8.14 4.15 -4.86
N TRP A 26 8.92 3.35 -4.13
CA TRP A 26 8.44 2.68 -2.93
C TRP A 26 8.77 3.51 -1.68
N PRO A 27 7.80 3.82 -0.82
CA PRO A 27 8.07 4.56 0.40
C PRO A 27 8.87 3.67 1.35
N PHE A 28 9.99 4.18 1.85
CA PHE A 28 10.78 3.51 2.87
C PHE A 28 11.03 4.49 4.01
N SER A 29 10.83 4.03 5.24
CA SER A 29 11.12 4.79 6.44
C SER A 29 11.90 3.89 7.39
N GLY A 30 13.11 4.32 7.74
CA GLY A 30 13.87 3.73 8.83
C GLY A 30 13.40 4.26 10.18
N SER A 31 13.84 3.61 11.26
CA SER A 31 13.52 4.00 12.63
C SER A 31 14.22 5.28 13.09
N ASP A 32 15.29 5.69 12.40
CA ASP A 32 16.19 6.77 12.77
C ASP A 32 16.57 6.73 14.27
N THR A 33 16.76 5.52 14.79
CA THR A 33 16.99 5.29 16.22
C THR A 33 18.40 5.69 16.61
N HIS A 34 18.50 6.72 17.46
CA HIS A 34 19.75 7.26 18.02
C HIS A 34 20.00 6.83 19.49
N ASP A 35 19.07 6.08 20.10
CA ASP A 35 19.11 5.52 21.46
C ASP A 35 18.48 4.10 21.50
N SER A 36 18.26 3.55 22.70
CA SER A 36 17.67 2.20 22.87
C SER A 36 16.38 2.09 22.06
N ALA A 37 16.33 1.12 21.14
CA ALA A 37 15.25 0.94 20.16
C ALA A 37 13.86 1.04 20.80
N VAL A 38 13.23 2.19 20.64
CA VAL A 38 11.77 2.33 20.74
C VAL A 38 11.19 1.82 19.43
N ASP A 39 10.03 1.14 19.48
CA ASP A 39 9.28 0.69 18.31
C ASP A 39 8.77 1.92 17.52
N PHE A 40 9.68 2.57 16.81
CA PHE A 40 9.41 3.54 15.78
C PHE A 40 8.77 2.81 14.59
N GLY A 41 7.92 3.48 13.80
CA GLY A 41 7.27 2.88 12.64
C GLY A 41 8.24 2.01 11.84
N VAL A 42 7.97 0.71 11.84
CA VAL A 42 8.84 -0.33 11.34
C VAL A 42 8.51 -0.55 9.86
N CYS A 43 9.55 -0.61 9.04
CA CYS A 43 9.42 -1.16 7.71
C CYS A 43 9.42 -2.68 7.80
N HIS A 44 8.28 -3.28 7.44
CA HIS A 44 8.11 -4.73 7.42
C HIS A 44 8.34 -5.22 6.00
N VAL A 45 9.36 -6.06 5.79
CA VAL A 45 9.72 -6.59 4.47
C VAL A 45 9.32 -8.06 4.38
N TRP A 46 8.65 -8.41 3.29
CA TRP A 46 8.29 -9.78 2.98
C TRP A 46 9.44 -10.48 2.24
N LEU A 47 9.99 -11.51 2.89
CA LEU A 47 11.02 -12.36 2.31
C LEU A 47 10.43 -13.72 1.98
N ASP A 48 10.68 -14.18 0.76
CA ASP A 48 10.45 -15.55 0.36
C ASP A 48 11.82 -16.26 0.32
N GLY A 49 12.07 -17.14 1.28
CA GLY A 49 13.35 -17.83 1.46
C GLY A 49 14.23 -17.29 2.60
N PRO A 50 15.55 -17.55 2.57
CA PRO A 50 16.44 -17.26 3.68
C PRO A 50 16.68 -15.76 3.87
N ILE A 51 16.82 -15.35 5.14
CA ILE A 51 17.13 -13.96 5.52
C ILE A 51 18.59 -13.68 5.15
N THR A 52 18.78 -12.97 4.04
CA THR A 52 20.08 -12.54 3.52
C THR A 52 19.98 -11.10 3.00
N ASP A 53 21.09 -10.36 2.99
CA ASP A 53 21.12 -8.98 2.49
C ASP A 53 20.66 -8.88 1.03
N ALA A 54 21.00 -9.89 0.22
CA ALA A 54 20.58 -9.97 -1.18
C ALA A 54 19.06 -10.13 -1.29
N ALA A 55 18.46 -11.03 -0.51
CA ALA A 55 17.01 -11.24 -0.49
C ALA A 55 16.28 -10.00 0.04
N LEU A 56 16.79 -9.37 1.10
CA LEU A 56 16.26 -8.13 1.67
C LEU A 56 16.26 -6.99 0.66
N THR A 57 17.42 -6.74 0.03
CA THR A 57 17.57 -5.69 -0.97
C THR A 57 16.66 -5.93 -2.17
N ALA A 58 16.54 -7.17 -2.64
CA ALA A 58 15.67 -7.52 -3.75
C ALA A 58 14.19 -7.30 -3.40
N ALA A 59 13.75 -7.73 -2.21
CA ALA A 59 12.37 -7.55 -1.75
C ALA A 59 12.01 -6.06 -1.62
N MET A 60 12.87 -5.25 -1.00
CA MET A 60 12.65 -3.82 -0.85
C MET A 60 12.61 -3.08 -2.20
N ARG A 61 13.51 -3.41 -3.13
CA ARG A 61 13.48 -2.85 -4.50
C ARG A 61 12.25 -3.29 -5.28
N GLY A 62 11.73 -4.48 -4.98
CA GLY A 62 10.49 -5.02 -5.54
C GLY A 62 9.24 -4.55 -4.81
N GLY A 63 9.31 -3.59 -3.87
CA GLY A 63 8.14 -3.07 -3.16
C GLY A 63 7.46 -4.06 -2.23
N LYS A 64 8.12 -5.19 -1.89
CA LYS A 64 7.56 -6.24 -1.04
C LYS A 64 7.66 -5.85 0.44
N HIS A 65 7.11 -4.70 0.80
CA HIS A 65 7.14 -4.20 2.18
C HIS A 65 5.91 -3.37 2.52
N TYR A 66 5.73 -3.05 3.78
CA TYR A 66 4.75 -2.07 4.25
C TYR A 66 5.33 -1.29 5.43
N LEU A 67 4.79 -0.11 5.70
CA LEU A 67 5.19 0.72 6.83
C LEU A 67 4.12 0.66 7.90
N SER A 68 4.49 0.40 9.15
CA SER A 68 3.53 0.35 10.25
C SER A 68 4.19 0.61 11.60
N ASN A 69 3.47 1.23 12.53
CA ASN A 69 3.85 1.29 13.94
C ASN A 69 2.90 0.46 14.83
N GLY A 70 2.52 -0.72 14.36
CA GLY A 70 1.76 -1.71 15.12
C GLY A 70 0.78 -2.53 14.25
N PRO A 71 -0.17 -1.88 13.55
CA PRO A 71 -1.18 -2.58 12.76
C PRO A 71 -0.57 -3.33 11.56
N PHE A 72 -0.98 -4.57 11.32
CA PHE A 72 -0.64 -5.29 10.10
C PHE A 72 -1.62 -4.93 8.98
N LEU A 73 -1.10 -4.57 7.82
CA LEU A 73 -1.90 -4.31 6.62
C LEU A 73 -1.06 -4.60 5.36
N VAL A 74 -1.62 -5.40 4.46
CA VAL A 74 -1.00 -5.74 3.17
C VAL A 74 -2.03 -5.55 2.05
N VAL A 75 -1.57 -5.20 0.85
CA VAL A 75 -2.42 -5.11 -0.33
C VAL A 75 -2.10 -6.20 -1.34
N ASN A 76 -3.15 -6.81 -1.87
CA ASN A 76 -3.13 -7.72 -3.00
C ASN A 76 -4.18 -7.28 -4.02
N LEU A 77 -4.03 -7.75 -5.26
CA LEU A 77 -4.94 -7.43 -6.35
C LEU A 77 -5.21 -8.69 -7.16
N PHE A 78 -6.47 -8.94 -7.49
CA PHE A 78 -6.82 -10.05 -8.36
C PHE A 78 -7.99 -9.72 -9.28
N ASP A 79 -8.18 -10.55 -10.30
CA ASP A 79 -9.33 -10.46 -11.21
C ASP A 79 -10.19 -11.74 -11.17
N ALA A 80 -11.34 -11.70 -11.86
CA ALA A 80 -12.24 -12.84 -11.96
C ALA A 80 -11.68 -14.01 -12.81
N ASN A 81 -10.57 -13.79 -13.51
CA ASN A 81 -9.90 -14.80 -14.35
C ASN A 81 -8.79 -15.54 -13.59
N GLY A 82 -8.61 -15.27 -12.29
CA GLY A 82 -7.62 -15.93 -11.44
C GLY A 82 -6.22 -15.34 -11.54
N HIS A 83 -6.03 -14.21 -12.22
CA HIS A 83 -4.75 -13.49 -12.16
C HIS A 83 -4.64 -12.79 -10.80
N ARG A 84 -3.47 -12.90 -10.18
CA ARG A 84 -3.18 -12.30 -8.87
C ARG A 84 -1.83 -11.60 -8.88
N ILE A 85 -1.80 -10.46 -8.20
CA ILE A 85 -0.60 -9.68 -7.91
C ILE A 85 -0.57 -9.51 -6.40
N ASP A 86 0.47 -10.01 -5.77
CA ASP A 86 0.70 -9.81 -4.34
C ASP A 86 1.45 -8.48 -4.10
N VAL A 87 1.59 -8.14 -2.82
CA VAL A 87 2.29 -6.93 -2.36
C VAL A 87 3.56 -6.58 -3.12
N GLY A 88 3.69 -5.31 -3.53
CA GLY A 88 4.84 -4.80 -4.29
C GLY A 88 4.85 -5.20 -5.77
N GLY A 89 3.90 -6.02 -6.20
CA GLY A 89 3.89 -6.54 -7.56
C GLY A 89 3.60 -5.47 -8.61
N VAL A 90 4.27 -5.64 -9.76
CA VAL A 90 4.07 -4.83 -10.97
C VAL A 90 3.58 -5.74 -12.08
N ALA A 91 2.37 -5.50 -12.58
CA ALA A 91 1.87 -6.15 -13.79
C ALA A 91 2.08 -5.24 -14.99
N ILE A 92 2.84 -5.73 -15.97
CA ILE A 92 3.01 -5.06 -17.27
C ILE A 92 2.00 -5.68 -18.24
N VAL A 93 1.05 -4.87 -18.70
CA VAL A 93 -0.09 -5.36 -19.50
C VAL A 93 -0.24 -4.53 -20.77
N LYS A 94 -0.46 -5.20 -21.91
CA LYS A 94 -0.72 -4.51 -23.17
C LYS A 94 -2.06 -3.79 -23.12
N LYS A 95 -2.08 -2.49 -23.38
CA LYS A 95 -3.27 -1.62 -23.38
C LYS A 95 -4.43 -2.18 -24.21
N ALA A 96 -4.10 -2.76 -25.36
CA ALA A 96 -5.08 -3.36 -26.29
C ALA A 96 -5.77 -4.63 -25.75
N ARG A 97 -5.25 -5.25 -24.68
CA ARG A 97 -5.80 -6.48 -24.08
C ARG A 97 -6.68 -6.23 -22.85
N VAL A 98 -6.72 -5.00 -22.36
CA VAL A 98 -7.46 -4.62 -21.16
C VAL A 98 -8.66 -3.79 -21.61
N PRO A 99 -9.91 -4.24 -21.47
CA PRO A 99 -11.05 -3.36 -21.74
C PRO A 99 -11.06 -2.20 -20.74
N ASN A 100 -11.66 -1.07 -21.12
CA ASN A 100 -11.84 0.03 -20.17
C ASN A 100 -12.74 -0.42 -19.01
N ASN A 101 -12.41 0.01 -17.80
CA ASN A 101 -13.06 -0.41 -16.56
C ASN A 101 -12.96 -1.92 -16.30
N TYR A 102 -11.81 -2.53 -16.61
CA TYR A 102 -11.58 -3.95 -16.33
C TYR A 102 -11.79 -4.24 -14.83
N PRO A 103 -12.65 -5.21 -14.48
CA PRO A 103 -13.01 -5.47 -13.09
C PRO A 103 -11.84 -6.09 -12.33
N LEU A 104 -11.59 -5.55 -11.14
CA LEU A 104 -10.55 -6.00 -10.23
C LEU A 104 -11.10 -6.05 -8.81
N THR A 105 -10.43 -6.81 -7.94
CA THR A 105 -10.68 -6.79 -6.50
C THR A 105 -9.38 -6.50 -5.78
N VAL A 106 -9.39 -5.44 -4.96
CA VAL A 106 -8.33 -5.17 -4.01
C VAL A 106 -8.61 -6.00 -2.76
N GLU A 107 -7.63 -6.78 -2.32
CA GLU A 107 -7.72 -7.60 -1.12
C GLU A 107 -6.74 -7.08 -0.08
N LEU A 108 -7.24 -6.90 1.14
CA LEU A 108 -6.52 -6.33 2.26
C LEU A 108 -6.60 -7.28 3.44
N PRO A 109 -5.67 -8.24 3.57
CA PRO A 109 -5.45 -8.94 4.83
C PRO A 109 -4.96 -7.94 5.88
N TYR A 110 -5.61 -7.92 7.04
CA TYR A 110 -5.29 -6.99 8.11
C TYR A 110 -5.33 -7.67 9.49
N ASN A 111 -4.57 -7.10 10.42
CA ASN A 111 -4.67 -7.39 11.85
C ASN A 111 -4.30 -6.13 12.64
N PHE A 112 -5.32 -5.49 13.20
CA PHE A 112 -5.21 -4.26 13.97
C PHE A 112 -5.18 -4.54 15.49
N GLY A 113 -5.20 -5.81 15.90
CA GLY A 113 -5.22 -6.19 17.31
C GLY A 113 -6.40 -5.56 18.06
N ALA A 114 -6.09 -4.85 19.14
CA ALA A 114 -7.08 -4.14 19.95
C ALA A 114 -7.39 -2.72 19.44
N ASP A 115 -6.71 -2.26 18.40
CA ASP A 115 -6.95 -0.93 17.84
C ASP A 115 -8.23 -0.92 17.00
N VAL A 116 -8.87 0.24 17.02
CA VAL A 116 -10.03 0.58 16.18
C VAL A 116 -9.62 1.78 15.34
N GLY A 117 -10.01 1.81 14.07
CA GLY A 117 -9.66 2.92 13.19
C GLY A 117 -10.26 2.82 11.81
N ASP A 118 -9.85 3.75 10.96
CA ASP A 118 -10.38 3.91 9.62
C ASP A 118 -9.42 3.23 8.64
N LEU A 119 -9.98 2.37 7.78
CA LEU A 119 -9.26 1.69 6.70
C LEU A 119 -9.70 2.28 5.37
N GLU A 120 -8.78 2.90 4.66
CA GLU A 120 -9.03 3.58 3.40
C GLU A 120 -8.25 2.92 2.26
N VAL A 121 -8.88 2.84 1.10
CA VAL A 121 -8.33 2.18 -0.08
C VAL A 121 -8.38 3.14 -1.24
N PHE A 122 -7.24 3.31 -1.90
CA PHE A 122 -7.04 4.29 -2.96
C PHE A 122 -6.63 3.62 -4.27
N ARG A 123 -7.07 4.23 -5.36
CA ARG A 123 -6.58 3.97 -6.71
C ARG A 123 -6.08 5.28 -7.30
N GLY A 124 -4.84 5.32 -7.74
CA GLY A 124 -4.32 6.40 -8.56
C GLY A 124 -4.15 5.99 -10.02
N THR A 125 -4.15 6.98 -10.91
CA THR A 125 -3.83 6.80 -12.33
C THR A 125 -2.99 7.97 -12.80
N VAL A 126 -1.94 7.68 -13.57
CA VAL A 126 -1.01 8.71 -14.05
C VAL A 126 -1.77 9.78 -14.84
N GLY A 127 -1.49 11.04 -14.50
CA GLY A 127 -2.14 12.23 -15.07
C GLY A 127 -3.45 12.64 -14.41
N ASP A 128 -3.93 11.96 -13.35
CA ASP A 128 -5.01 12.49 -12.52
C ASP A 128 -4.52 13.64 -11.62
N SER A 129 -5.45 14.49 -11.19
CA SER A 129 -5.18 15.56 -10.23
C SER A 129 -5.11 15.08 -8.77
N ALA A 130 -5.62 13.88 -8.49
CA ALA A 130 -5.65 13.26 -7.17
C ALA A 130 -5.90 11.75 -7.29
N GLU A 131 -5.57 11.00 -6.24
CA GLU A 131 -6.03 9.62 -6.11
C GLU A 131 -7.55 9.54 -5.91
N THR A 132 -8.15 8.46 -6.38
CA THR A 132 -9.56 8.13 -6.11
C THR A 132 -9.63 7.28 -4.84
N LEU A 133 -10.35 7.75 -3.81
CA LEU A 133 -10.78 6.91 -2.70
C LEU A 133 -11.82 5.90 -3.23
N ILE A 134 -11.47 4.61 -3.29
CA ILE A 134 -12.34 3.56 -3.79
C ILE A 134 -13.16 2.89 -2.68
N HIS A 135 -12.69 2.94 -1.43
CA HIS A 135 -13.43 2.43 -0.28
C HIS A 135 -12.93 3.06 1.02
N SER A 136 -13.82 3.22 1.99
CA SER A 136 -13.51 3.63 3.36
C SER A 136 -14.35 2.79 4.33
N ALA A 137 -13.70 2.17 5.31
CA ALA A 137 -14.31 1.37 6.36
C ALA A 137 -13.95 1.97 7.73
N ILE A 138 -14.93 2.66 8.32
CA ILE A 138 -14.79 3.37 9.60
C ILE A 138 -14.93 2.41 10.77
N GLY A 139 -14.08 2.57 11.78
CA GLY A 139 -14.14 1.76 13.00
C GLY A 139 -13.79 0.29 12.80
N THR A 140 -12.98 -0.03 11.80
CA THR A 140 -12.45 -1.37 11.56
C THR A 140 -11.54 -1.79 12.72
N SER A 141 -11.66 -3.04 13.16
CA SER A 141 -10.90 -3.58 14.30
C SER A 141 -10.66 -5.08 14.16
N GLY A 142 -9.78 -5.62 15.01
CA GLY A 142 -9.45 -7.04 15.00
C GLY A 142 -8.66 -7.47 13.78
N ALA A 143 -8.88 -8.70 13.31
CA ALA A 143 -8.18 -9.27 12.17
C ALA A 143 -9.15 -9.84 11.15
N GLY A 144 -8.79 -9.78 9.88
CA GLY A 144 -9.64 -10.27 8.80
C GLY A 144 -9.07 -10.00 7.42
N THR A 145 -9.95 -10.05 6.44
CA THR A 145 -9.63 -9.71 5.05
C THR A 145 -10.77 -8.88 4.50
N LEU A 146 -10.45 -7.66 4.05
CA LEU A 146 -11.38 -6.81 3.34
C LEU A 146 -11.17 -7.00 1.83
N GLN A 147 -12.24 -7.23 1.08
CA GLN A 147 -12.21 -7.30 -0.38
C GLN A 147 -13.05 -6.16 -0.95
N VAL A 148 -12.41 -5.34 -1.79
CA VAL A 148 -12.99 -4.13 -2.39
C VAL A 148 -13.04 -4.30 -3.89
N PRO A 149 -14.24 -4.47 -4.49
CA PRO A 149 -14.42 -4.43 -5.93
C PRO A 149 -14.04 -3.05 -6.47
N THR A 150 -13.32 -3.03 -7.58
CA THR A 150 -12.89 -1.80 -8.26
C THR A 150 -12.74 -2.04 -9.75
N THR A 151 -12.29 -1.02 -10.48
CA THR A 151 -12.05 -1.09 -11.92
C THR A 151 -10.74 -0.43 -12.29
N LEU A 152 -10.11 -0.98 -13.32
CA LEU A 152 -8.91 -0.42 -13.96
C LEU A 152 -9.30 0.47 -15.14
N PRO A 153 -9.02 1.78 -15.11
CA PRO A 153 -9.18 2.63 -16.28
C PRO A 153 -8.16 2.27 -17.36
N ASN A 154 -8.61 2.00 -18.58
CA ASN A 154 -7.72 1.70 -19.69
C ASN A 154 -7.21 2.99 -20.37
N ARG A 155 -6.37 3.75 -19.68
CA ARG A 155 -5.79 4.97 -20.26
C ARG A 155 -4.30 5.16 -19.99
N ALA A 156 -3.85 4.94 -18.76
CA ALA A 156 -2.49 5.15 -18.29
C ALA A 156 -2.15 4.13 -17.20
N HIS A 157 -0.91 4.15 -16.69
CA HIS A 157 -0.54 3.31 -15.56
C HIS A 157 -1.38 3.65 -14.33
N SER A 158 -1.77 2.64 -13.58
CA SER A 158 -2.55 2.78 -12.35
C SER A 158 -1.86 2.09 -11.19
N TRP A 159 -2.16 2.52 -9.97
CA TRP A 159 -1.70 1.86 -8.76
C TRP A 159 -2.79 1.78 -7.71
N PHE A 160 -2.63 0.86 -6.78
CA PHE A 160 -3.51 0.66 -5.64
C PHE A 160 -2.69 0.68 -4.35
N ARG A 161 -3.22 1.34 -3.32
CA ARG A 161 -2.67 1.37 -1.97
C ARG A 161 -3.80 1.42 -0.95
N ALA A 162 -3.49 1.06 0.28
CA ALA A 162 -4.38 1.24 1.40
C ALA A 162 -3.63 1.80 2.60
N GLU A 163 -4.38 2.44 3.50
CA GLU A 163 -3.88 2.86 4.79
C GLU A 163 -4.88 2.62 5.90
N PHE A 164 -4.35 2.43 7.09
CA PHE A 164 -5.13 2.38 8.31
C PHE A 164 -4.72 3.52 9.23
N THR A 165 -5.69 4.20 9.82
CA THR A 165 -5.49 5.18 10.87
C THR A 165 -6.30 4.83 12.10
N SER A 166 -5.62 4.48 13.21
CA SER A 166 -6.31 4.26 14.48
C SER A 166 -7.08 5.52 14.90
N SER A 167 -8.23 5.34 15.54
CA SER A 167 -9.05 6.46 16.05
C SER A 167 -8.29 7.32 17.07
N SER A 168 -7.24 6.78 17.69
CA SER A 168 -6.34 7.53 18.57
C SER A 168 -5.35 8.45 17.83
N GLY A 169 -5.20 8.28 16.52
CA GLY A 169 -4.17 8.90 15.68
C GLY A 169 -2.76 8.34 15.88
N LYS A 170 -2.52 7.56 16.94
CA LYS A 170 -1.17 7.13 17.35
C LYS A 170 -0.59 6.01 16.50
N LYS A 171 -1.46 5.16 15.95
CA LYS A 171 -1.05 4.03 15.11
C LYS A 171 -1.57 4.18 13.68
N LYS A 172 -0.70 3.84 12.73
CA LYS A 172 -0.99 3.78 11.30
C LYS A 172 -0.28 2.63 10.63
N ALA A 173 -0.83 2.22 9.50
CA ALA A 173 -0.16 1.34 8.55
C ALA A 173 -0.39 1.86 7.13
N TYR A 174 0.64 1.79 6.29
CA TYR A 174 0.61 2.13 4.87
C TYR A 174 1.11 0.93 4.08
N THR A 175 0.33 0.47 3.11
CA THR A 175 0.79 -0.58 2.20
C THR A 175 1.82 -0.02 1.21
N SER A 176 2.70 -0.87 0.69
CA SER A 176 3.31 -0.57 -0.62
C SER A 176 2.25 -0.52 -1.72
N LEU A 177 2.63 -0.06 -2.91
CA LEU A 177 1.73 -0.03 -4.06
C LEU A 177 1.70 -1.40 -4.74
N ILE A 178 0.57 -1.69 -5.38
CA ILE A 178 0.53 -2.58 -6.55
C ILE A 178 0.40 -1.70 -7.78
N ILE A 179 1.20 -1.98 -8.81
CA ILE A 179 1.23 -1.18 -10.05
C ILE A 179 0.72 -2.03 -11.21
N ILE A 180 -0.18 -1.46 -12.00
CA ILE A 180 -0.53 -1.94 -13.33
C ILE A 180 0.02 -0.97 -14.37
N ALA A 181 1.10 -1.38 -15.03
CA ALA A 181 1.75 -0.65 -16.10
C ALA A 181 1.13 -1.02 -17.46
N LEU A 182 0.25 -0.16 -17.97
CA LEU A 182 -0.30 -0.27 -19.33
C LEU A 182 0.73 0.16 -20.39
N ILE A 183 1.13 -0.76 -21.27
CA ILE A 183 2.06 -0.53 -22.40
C ILE A 183 1.40 -0.69 -23.78
#